data_AF-A0A7C8ZJG3-F1
#
_entry.id   AF-A0A7C8ZJG3-F1
#
_cell.length_a   1.000
_cell.length_b   1.000
_cell.length_c   1.000
_cell.angle_alpha   90.00
_cell.angle_beta   90.00
_cell.angle_gamma   90.00
#
_symmetry.space_group_name_H-M   'P 1'
#
loop_
_entity.id
_entity.type
_entity.pdbx_description
1 polymer ?
#
loop_
_entity_poly.entity_id
_entity_poly.type
_entity_poly.pdbx_seq_one_letter_code
_entity_poly.pdbx_strand_id
1 'polypeptide(L)'
;MAAEEESKEQALKKLEYLSLVSKVCSELETHVGVGDKVVAEFITELGRKCHSVDEFDAKLKENGAEMPDYFVRTLLTIIHAILPPSPESEKKDGGDSKFSGLTIADGRDRVKQLEREIEMEAEERRKRDGEMEDDRNRYDRGRDRDRDRGRGRDRDREDRK
;
A
#
# COMPACT_ATOMS: atom_id res chain seq x y z
N MET A 1 17.77 -18.41 -27.55
CA MET A 1 16.70 -18.13 -26.57
C MET A 1 17.18 -17.20 -25.46
N ALA A 2 18.15 -17.55 -24.62
CA ALA A 2 18.64 -16.66 -23.54
C ALA A 2 19.15 -15.27 -24.02
N ALA A 3 19.95 -15.23 -25.08
CA ALA A 3 20.43 -13.95 -25.64
C ALA A 3 19.32 -13.06 -26.23
N GLU A 4 18.20 -13.68 -26.65
CA GLU A 4 17.06 -12.95 -27.19
C GLU A 4 16.21 -12.36 -26.06
N GLU A 5 16.08 -13.06 -24.93
CA GLU A 5 15.44 -12.55 -23.71
C GLU A 5 16.24 -11.41 -23.07
N GLU A 6 17.56 -11.52 -22.96
CA GLU A 6 18.41 -10.45 -22.43
C GLU A 6 18.30 -9.17 -23.26
N SER A 7 18.24 -9.29 -24.60
CA SER A 7 18.06 -8.13 -25.47
C SER A 7 16.70 -7.44 -25.28
N LYS A 8 15.64 -8.22 -25.02
CA LYS A 8 14.30 -7.71 -24.75
C LYS A 8 14.26 -7.00 -23.40
N GLU A 9 14.86 -7.57 -22.37
CA GLU A 9 14.93 -6.94 -21.05
C GLU A 9 15.71 -5.62 -21.08
N GLN A 10 16.84 -5.59 -21.80
CA GLN A 10 17.60 -4.34 -22.01
C GLN A 10 16.80 -3.31 -22.81
N ALA A 11 16.01 -3.73 -23.80
CA ALA A 11 15.16 -2.84 -24.58
C ALA A 11 14.05 -2.23 -23.70
N LEU A 12 13.43 -3.02 -22.82
CA LEU A 12 12.42 -2.54 -21.88
C LEU A 12 13.01 -1.51 -20.90
N LYS A 13 14.16 -1.81 -20.28
CA LYS A 13 14.85 -0.87 -19.38
C LYS A 13 15.22 0.45 -20.05
N LYS A 14 15.65 0.41 -21.31
CA LYS A 14 15.91 1.63 -22.10
C LYS A 14 14.65 2.44 -22.32
N LEU A 15 13.52 1.79 -22.58
CA LEU A 15 12.25 2.46 -22.84
C LEU A 15 11.69 3.10 -21.56
N GLU A 16 11.80 2.43 -20.43
CA GLU A 16 11.50 2.98 -19.10
C GLU A 16 12.34 4.24 -18.81
N TYR A 17 13.65 4.17 -19.07
CA TYR A 17 14.54 5.32 -18.90
C TYR A 17 14.15 6.50 -19.80
N LEU A 18 13.85 6.24 -21.09
CA LEU A 18 13.41 7.29 -22.01
C LEU A 18 12.07 7.92 -21.59
N SER A 19 11.14 7.11 -21.08
CA SER A 19 9.86 7.59 -20.53
C SER A 19 10.09 8.50 -19.32
N LEU A 20 11.00 8.13 -18.42
CA LEU A 20 11.38 8.94 -17.28
C LEU A 20 11.99 10.28 -17.72
N VAL A 21 12.98 10.24 -18.61
CA VAL A 21 13.65 11.45 -19.12
C VAL A 21 12.64 12.38 -19.81
N SER A 22 11.73 11.83 -20.61
CA SER A 22 10.67 12.62 -21.24
C SER A 22 9.76 13.28 -20.21
N LYS A 23 9.42 12.58 -19.13
CA LYS A 23 8.58 13.14 -18.06
C LYS A 23 9.30 14.26 -17.31
N VAL A 24 10.56 14.05 -16.93
CA VAL A 24 11.40 15.09 -16.31
C VAL A 24 11.54 16.30 -17.23
N CYS A 25 11.73 16.08 -18.54
CA CYS A 25 11.79 17.16 -19.53
C CYS A 25 10.50 18.01 -19.54
N SER A 26 9.32 17.38 -19.56
CA SER A 26 8.04 18.10 -19.52
C SER A 26 7.84 18.89 -18.23
N GLU A 27 8.29 18.36 -17.09
CA GLU A 27 8.22 19.06 -15.79
C GLU A 27 9.13 20.29 -15.77
N LEU A 28 10.35 20.18 -16.32
CA LEU A 28 11.29 21.29 -16.47
C LEU A 28 10.77 22.36 -17.43
N GLU A 29 10.15 21.96 -18.54
CA GLU A 29 9.53 22.90 -19.47
C GLU A 29 8.37 23.65 -18.81
N THR A 30 7.54 22.95 -18.03
CA THR A 30 6.37 23.54 -17.37
C THR A 30 6.75 24.51 -16.25
N HIS A 31 7.76 24.18 -15.43
CA HIS A 31 8.10 24.96 -14.23
C HIS A 31 9.26 25.95 -14.43
N VAL A 32 10.17 25.68 -15.38
CA VAL A 32 11.38 26.49 -15.61
C VAL A 32 11.40 27.08 -17.02
N GLY A 33 10.56 26.57 -17.94
CA GLY A 33 10.61 26.95 -19.35
C GLY A 33 11.77 26.31 -20.12
N VAL A 34 12.39 25.26 -19.58
CA VAL A 34 13.56 24.58 -20.17
C VAL A 34 13.19 23.14 -20.51
N GLY A 35 13.02 22.85 -21.81
CA GLY A 35 12.76 21.50 -22.34
C GLY A 35 14.01 20.85 -22.94
N ASP A 36 15.18 20.99 -22.31
CA ASP A 36 16.43 20.40 -22.82
C ASP A 36 16.59 18.96 -22.34
N LYS A 37 16.65 18.02 -23.30
CA LYS A 37 16.87 16.60 -23.06
C LYS A 37 18.16 16.33 -22.28
N VAL A 38 19.26 17.02 -22.58
CA VAL A 38 20.56 16.79 -21.92
C VAL A 38 20.49 17.19 -20.46
N VAL A 39 19.80 18.29 -20.15
CA VAL A 39 19.56 18.74 -18.78
C VAL A 39 18.67 17.73 -18.04
N ALA A 40 17.61 17.24 -18.68
CA ALA A 40 16.74 16.22 -18.10
C ALA A 40 17.48 14.91 -17.80
N GLU A 41 18.34 14.43 -18.71
CA GLU A 41 19.19 13.25 -18.50
C GLU A 41 20.15 13.47 -17.32
N PHE A 42 20.80 14.64 -17.25
CA PHE A 42 21.70 14.98 -16.16
C PHE A 42 21.01 14.99 -14.79
N ILE A 43 19.84 15.65 -14.70
CA ILE A 43 19.04 15.71 -13.47
C ILE A 43 18.56 14.32 -13.06
N THR A 44 18.16 13.49 -14.03
CA THR A 44 17.74 12.11 -13.78
C THR A 44 18.87 11.28 -13.17
N GLU A 45 20.07 11.38 -13.73
CA GLU A 45 21.26 10.68 -13.22
C GLU A 45 21.73 11.19 -11.84
N LEU A 46 21.56 12.48 -11.56
CA LEU A 46 21.81 13.05 -10.23
C LEU A 46 20.81 12.50 -9.20
N GLY A 47 19.51 12.55 -9.50
CA GLY A 47 18.45 12.13 -8.58
C GLY A 47 18.52 10.64 -8.26
N ARG A 48 18.89 9.80 -9.24
CA ARG A 48 19.10 8.36 -9.04
C ARG A 48 20.15 8.04 -7.97
N LYS A 49 21.17 8.90 -7.82
CA LYS A 49 22.26 8.75 -6.84
C LYS A 49 21.95 9.36 -5.48
N CYS A 50 20.77 9.95 -5.30
CA CYS A 50 20.35 10.60 -4.06
C CYS A 50 19.28 9.77 -3.36
N HIS A 51 19.32 9.73 -2.03
CA HIS A 51 18.34 8.99 -1.22
C HIS A 51 17.34 9.91 -0.52
N SER A 52 17.69 11.19 -0.36
CA SER A 52 16.83 12.20 0.26
C SER A 52 16.71 13.45 -0.61
N VAL A 53 15.66 14.22 -0.35
CA VAL A 53 15.41 15.51 -1.00
C VAL A 53 16.54 16.48 -0.70
N ASP A 54 17.03 16.51 0.54
CA ASP A 54 18.11 17.41 0.97
C ASP A 54 19.44 17.09 0.25
N GLU A 55 19.74 15.81 0.04
CA GLU A 55 20.94 15.39 -0.72
C GLU A 55 20.82 15.82 -2.19
N PHE A 56 19.64 15.65 -2.78
CA PHE A 56 19.38 16.03 -4.15
C PHE A 56 19.43 17.56 -4.34
N ASP A 57 18.83 18.34 -3.44
CA ASP A 57 18.88 19.80 -3.43
C ASP A 57 20.32 20.31 -3.32
N ALA A 58 21.12 19.74 -2.41
CA ALA A 58 22.52 20.10 -2.24
C ALA A 58 23.34 19.86 -3.53
N LYS A 59 23.15 18.71 -4.19
CA LYS A 59 23.83 18.42 -5.47
C LYS A 59 23.35 19.33 -6.60
N LEU A 60 22.06 19.68 -6.65
CA LEU A 60 21.56 20.64 -7.64
C LEU A 60 22.23 22.02 -7.45
N LYS A 61 22.31 22.50 -6.21
CA LYS A 61 22.98 23.77 -5.86
C LYS A 61 24.47 23.76 -6.16
N GLU A 62 25.17 22.65 -5.91
CA GLU A 62 26.58 22.48 -6.29
C GLU A 62 26.79 22.62 -7.81
N ASN A 63 25.81 22.15 -8.59
CA ASN A 63 25.80 22.28 -10.06
C ASN A 63 25.17 23.61 -10.55
N GLY A 64 24.93 24.57 -9.65
CA GLY A 64 24.41 25.89 -9.97
C GLY A 64 22.91 25.95 -10.31
N ALA A 65 22.16 24.88 -10.02
CA ALA A 65 20.71 24.83 -10.20
C ALA A 65 20.02 25.05 -8.85
N GLU A 66 19.46 26.24 -8.64
CA GLU A 66 18.66 26.55 -7.46
C GLU A 66 17.17 26.58 -7.83
N MET A 67 16.39 25.73 -7.19
CA MET A 67 14.99 25.51 -7.49
C MET A 67 14.15 25.55 -6.22
N PRO A 68 12.84 25.84 -6.31
CA PRO A 68 11.96 25.74 -5.15
C PRO A 68 11.90 24.32 -4.57
N ASP A 69 11.86 24.18 -3.24
CA ASP A 69 11.81 22.88 -2.53
C ASP A 69 10.69 21.97 -3.05
N TYR A 70 9.51 22.52 -3.32
CA TYR A 70 8.40 21.75 -3.87
C TYR A 70 8.78 21.07 -5.20
N PHE A 71 9.58 21.74 -6.03
CA PHE A 71 9.95 21.24 -7.35
C PHE A 71 11.06 20.20 -7.26
N VAL A 72 12.05 20.43 -6.40
CA VAL A 72 13.10 19.45 -6.08
C VAL A 72 12.46 18.14 -5.58
N ARG A 73 11.47 18.22 -4.70
CA ARG A 73 10.68 17.08 -4.22
C ARG A 73 9.95 16.36 -5.35
N THR A 74 9.26 17.11 -6.21
CA THR A 74 8.53 16.54 -7.36
C THR A 74 9.47 15.79 -8.29
N LEU A 75 10.60 16.39 -8.68
CA LEU A 75 11.60 15.77 -9.55
C LEU A 75 12.15 14.49 -8.94
N LEU A 76 12.56 14.53 -7.67
CA LEU A 76 13.09 13.34 -7.00
C LEU A 76 12.05 12.22 -6.91
N THR A 77 10.79 12.57 -6.63
CA THR A 77 9.68 11.61 -6.58
C THR A 77 9.45 10.93 -7.93
N ILE A 78 9.49 11.69 -9.02
CA ILE A 78 9.34 11.16 -10.38
C ILE A 78 10.49 10.21 -10.72
N ILE A 79 11.73 10.59 -10.37
CA ILE A 79 12.92 9.78 -10.62
C ILE A 79 12.86 8.47 -9.82
N HIS A 80 12.58 8.53 -8.52
CA HIS A 80 12.52 7.34 -7.66
C HIS A 80 11.33 6.43 -7.94
N ALA A 81 10.26 6.93 -8.55
CA ALA A 81 9.13 6.10 -8.95
C ALA A 81 9.49 5.09 -10.06
N ILE A 82 10.47 5.41 -10.91
CA ILE A 82 10.91 4.55 -12.03
C ILE A 82 12.29 3.94 -11.75
N LEU A 83 13.19 4.70 -11.14
CA LEU A 83 14.54 4.28 -10.75
C LEU A 83 14.68 4.37 -9.23
N PRO A 84 14.21 3.35 -8.48
CA PRO A 84 14.38 3.34 -7.04
C PRO A 84 15.89 3.44 -6.69
N PRO A 85 16.23 4.11 -5.57
CA PRO A 85 17.61 4.24 -5.13
C PRO A 85 18.22 2.85 -4.92
N SER A 86 19.47 2.66 -5.37
CA SER A 86 20.18 1.37 -5.23
C SER A 86 20.36 1.04 -3.73
N PRO A 87 20.13 -0.20 -3.28
CA PRO A 87 20.23 -0.58 -1.88
C PRO A 87 21.67 -0.61 -1.30
N GLU A 88 22.69 -0.15 -2.04
CA GLU A 88 24.10 -0.28 -1.63
C GLU A 88 24.57 0.68 -0.52
N SER A 89 23.67 1.44 0.10
CA SER A 89 23.98 2.10 1.37
C SER A 89 22.77 2.11 2.30
N GLU A 90 22.39 0.93 2.78
CA GLU A 90 21.68 0.81 4.06
C GLU A 90 22.57 1.30 5.21
N LYS A 91 22.75 2.62 5.33
CA LYS A 91 22.73 3.21 6.66
C LYS A 91 21.27 3.32 7.01
N LYS A 92 20.86 2.47 7.96
CA LYS A 92 19.59 2.58 8.69
C LYS A 92 19.47 4.01 9.22
N ASP A 93 18.84 4.88 8.45
CA ASP A 93 18.16 6.02 9.05
C ASP A 93 16.85 5.47 9.59
N GLY A 94 16.85 5.26 10.90
CA GLY A 94 15.64 5.04 11.68
C GLY A 94 14.81 6.32 11.64
N GLY A 95 14.19 6.58 10.50
CA GLY A 95 13.19 7.62 10.35
C GLY A 95 11.94 7.17 11.08
N ASP A 96 11.62 7.86 12.17
CA ASP A 96 10.31 7.93 12.80
C ASP A 96 9.28 8.35 11.74
N SER A 97 8.91 7.39 10.91
CA SER A 97 7.78 7.49 10.03
C SER A 97 6.58 7.26 10.94
N LYS A 98 5.68 8.25 11.01
CA LYS A 98 4.39 8.16 11.73
C LYS A 98 3.59 6.87 11.40
N PHE A 99 4.00 6.15 10.37
CA PHE A 99 3.49 4.85 9.96
C PHE A 99 4.64 3.88 9.60
N SER A 100 5.46 3.51 10.58
CA SER A 100 6.50 2.46 10.44
C SER A 100 5.94 1.07 10.06
N GLY A 101 4.62 0.89 10.16
CA GLY A 101 3.92 -0.28 9.62
C GLY A 101 3.81 -0.32 8.09
N LEU A 102 4.02 0.82 7.40
CA LEU A 102 3.89 0.94 5.93
C LEU A 102 5.23 0.84 5.19
N THR A 103 6.35 0.83 5.89
CA THR A 103 7.71 0.69 5.30
C THR A 103 8.06 -0.74 4.90
N ILE A 104 7.13 -1.69 5.02
CA ILE A 104 7.35 -3.08 4.62
C ILE A 104 7.03 -3.21 3.13
N ALA A 105 8.02 -3.61 2.31
CA ALA A 105 7.80 -3.88 0.90
C ALA A 105 6.87 -5.09 0.70
N ASP A 106 5.88 -4.96 -0.19
CA ASP A 106 4.95 -6.04 -0.55
C ASP A 106 5.66 -7.10 -1.40
N GLY A 107 6.29 -8.06 -0.72
CA GLY A 107 6.83 -9.26 -1.35
C GLY A 107 5.75 -10.31 -1.65
N ARG A 108 5.93 -11.07 -2.73
CA ARG A 108 5.00 -12.15 -3.15
C ARG A 108 4.73 -13.20 -2.07
N ASP A 109 5.69 -13.44 -1.17
CA ASP A 109 5.54 -14.36 -0.04
C ASP A 109 4.76 -13.76 1.14
N ARG A 110 4.86 -12.44 1.34
CA ARG A 110 4.07 -11.69 2.34
C ARG A 110 2.60 -11.63 1.95
N VAL A 111 2.29 -11.42 0.66
CA VAL A 111 0.92 -11.44 0.14
C VAL A 111 0.24 -12.79 0.43
N LYS A 112 0.93 -13.90 0.16
CA LYS A 112 0.41 -15.25 0.48
C LYS A 112 0.20 -15.48 1.97
N GLN A 113 1.03 -14.87 2.82
CA GLN A 113 0.89 -14.98 4.27
C GLN A 113 -0.33 -14.19 4.76
N LEU A 114 -0.52 -12.97 4.26
CA LEU A 114 -1.68 -12.13 4.53
C LEU A 114 -2.98 -12.77 4.05
N GLU A 115 -2.98 -13.36 2.84
CA GLU A 115 -4.14 -14.10 2.32
C GLU A 115 -4.55 -15.25 3.25
N ARG A 116 -3.59 -16.03 3.74
CA ARG A 116 -3.86 -17.12 4.71
C ARG A 116 -4.38 -16.61 6.04
N GLU A 117 -3.87 -15.48 6.52
CA GLU A 117 -4.31 -14.88 7.79
C GLU A 117 -5.74 -14.36 7.69
N ILE A 118 -6.09 -13.69 6.59
CA ILE A 118 -7.45 -13.24 6.29
C ILE A 118 -8.41 -14.42 6.16
N GLU A 119 -8.00 -15.50 5.50
CA GLU A 119 -8.81 -16.71 5.36
C GLU A 119 -9.07 -17.39 6.71
N MET A 120 -8.05 -17.51 7.56
CA MET A 120 -8.21 -18.06 8.92
C MET A 120 -9.10 -17.20 9.80
N GLU A 121 -8.96 -15.87 9.77
CA GLU A 121 -9.83 -14.97 10.55
C GLU A 121 -11.28 -15.04 10.05
N ALA A 122 -11.49 -15.10 8.73
CA ALA A 122 -12.82 -15.23 8.15
C ALA A 122 -13.48 -16.56 8.53
N GLU A 123 -12.72 -17.66 8.61
CA GLU A 123 -13.23 -18.96 9.04
C GLU A 123 -13.56 -18.98 10.54
N GLU A 124 -12.71 -18.41 11.39
CA GLU A 124 -12.96 -18.25 12.83
C GLU A 124 -14.21 -17.41 13.11
N ARG A 125 -14.37 -16.28 12.40
CA ARG A 125 -15.59 -15.46 12.50
C ARG A 125 -16.84 -16.24 12.09
N ARG A 126 -16.79 -17.00 11.00
CA ARG A 126 -17.91 -17.85 10.56
C ARG A 126 -18.26 -18.93 11.59
N LYS A 127 -17.27 -19.54 12.24
CA LYS A 127 -17.50 -20.53 13.31
C LYS A 127 -18.17 -19.87 14.51
N ARG A 128 -17.66 -18.73 14.97
CA ARG A 128 -18.22 -18.00 16.11
C ARG A 128 -19.65 -17.54 15.86
N ASP A 129 -19.94 -17.03 14.67
CA ASP A 129 -21.28 -16.59 14.30
C ASP A 129 -22.25 -17.78 14.18
N GLY A 130 -21.79 -18.91 13.63
CA GLY A 130 -22.56 -20.16 13.58
C GLY A 130 -22.83 -20.76 14.97
N GLU A 131 -21.87 -20.72 15.88
CA GLU A 131 -22.05 -21.13 17.28
C GLU A 131 -23.08 -20.25 18.00
N MET A 132 -23.02 -18.92 17.80
CA MET A 132 -24.02 -18.00 18.34
C MET A 132 -25.43 -18.24 17.77
N GLU A 133 -25.54 -18.69 16.53
CA GLU A 133 -26.83 -19.00 15.88
C GLU A 133 -27.41 -20.34 16.39
N ASP A 134 -26.58 -21.36 16.62
CA ASP A 134 -27.01 -22.63 17.22
C ASP A 134 -27.47 -22.46 18.68
N ASP A 135 -26.76 -21.66 19.48
CA ASP A 135 -27.16 -21.34 20.86
C ASP A 135 -28.52 -20.63 20.93
N ARG A 136 -28.77 -19.68 20.01
CA ARG A 136 -30.08 -19.01 19.90
C ARG A 136 -31.18 -20.00 19.54
N ASN A 137 -30.93 -20.87 18.56
CA ASN A 137 -31.91 -21.86 18.11
C ASN A 137 -32.22 -22.89 19.23
N ARG A 138 -31.21 -23.25 20.03
CA ARG A 138 -31.36 -24.12 21.19
C ARG A 138 -32.19 -23.47 22.30
N TYR A 139 -31.99 -22.18 22.57
CA TYR A 139 -32.77 -21.44 23.55
C TYR A 139 -34.24 -21.27 23.10
N ASP A 140 -34.47 -20.97 21.82
CA ASP A 140 -35.82 -20.79 21.27
C ASP A 140 -36.63 -22.10 21.32
N ARG A 141 -36.01 -23.23 20.92
CA ARG A 141 -36.63 -24.58 21.05
C ARG A 141 -36.91 -25.01 22.50
N GLY A 142 -36.16 -24.51 23.47
CA GLY A 142 -36.40 -24.75 24.89
C GLY A 142 -37.67 -24.05 25.37
N ARG A 143 -37.91 -22.82 24.88
CA ARG A 143 -39.02 -21.96 25.29
C ARG A 143 -40.38 -22.46 24.82
N ASP A 144 -40.45 -23.13 23.68
CA ASP A 144 -41.70 -23.70 23.18
C ASP A 144 -42.18 -24.91 24.00
N ARG A 145 -41.27 -25.66 24.63
CA ARG A 145 -41.65 -26.82 25.47
C ARG A 145 -42.30 -26.43 26.80
N ASP A 146 -42.04 -25.24 27.31
CA ASP A 146 -42.61 -24.78 28.59
C ASP A 146 -44.01 -24.14 28.42
N ARG A 147 -44.38 -23.74 27.20
CA ARG A 147 -45.69 -23.13 26.92
C ARG A 147 -46.86 -24.12 26.96
N ASP A 148 -46.61 -25.40 26.73
CA ASP A 148 -47.66 -26.43 26.72
C ASP A 148 -47.99 -27.00 28.11
N ARG A 149 -47.20 -26.69 29.16
CA ARG A 149 -47.48 -27.15 30.53
C ARG A 149 -48.38 -26.22 31.35
N GLY A 150 -48.62 -24.98 30.90
CA GLY A 150 -49.34 -23.96 31.68
C GLY A 150 -50.86 -23.90 31.47
N ARG A 151 -51.41 -24.60 30.47
CA ARG A 151 -52.82 -24.40 30.02
C ARG A 151 -53.84 -25.33 30.70
N GLY A 152 -53.60 -25.72 31.96
CA GLY A 152 -54.40 -26.73 32.67
C GLY A 152 -55.04 -26.31 34.00
N ARG A 153 -54.82 -25.09 34.48
CA ARG A 153 -55.43 -24.59 35.73
C ARG A 153 -55.85 -23.15 35.49
N ASP A 154 -57.14 -22.91 35.26
CA ASP A 154 -57.86 -21.65 35.57
C ASP A 154 -59.32 -21.76 35.09
N ARG A 155 -59.95 -22.92 35.31
CA ARG A 155 -61.41 -23.00 35.49
C ARG A 155 -61.58 -23.03 37.00
N ASP A 156 -62.00 -21.92 37.62
CA ASP A 156 -62.66 -21.83 38.93
C ASP A 156 -62.38 -20.46 39.57
N ARG A 157 -63.08 -19.40 39.12
CA ARG A 157 -63.36 -18.18 39.92
C ARG A 157 -64.12 -17.11 39.14
N GLU A 158 -65.35 -17.40 38.70
CA GLU A 158 -66.32 -16.32 38.47
C GLU A 158 -67.64 -16.69 39.12
N ASP A 159 -67.66 -16.57 40.45
CA ASP A 159 -68.88 -16.51 41.26
C ASP A 159 -68.64 -15.48 42.37
N ARG A 160 -68.85 -14.20 42.03
CA ARG A 160 -69.28 -13.10 42.94
C ARG A 160 -69.27 -11.75 42.21
N LYS A 161 -70.42 -11.39 41.62
CA LYS A 161 -71.19 -10.19 42.02
C LYS A 161 -72.49 -10.09 41.25
#